data_AF-A0A2G6ERS3-F1
#
_entry.id   AF-A0A2G6ERS3-F1
#
_cell.length_a   1.000
_cell.length_b   1.000
_cell.length_c   1.000
_cell.angle_alpha   90.00
_cell.angle_beta   90.00
_cell.angle_gamma   90.00
#
_symmetry.space_group_name_H-M   'P 1'
#
loop_
_entity.id
_entity.type
_entity.pdbx_description
1 polymer ?
#
loop_
_entity_poly.entity_id
_entity_poly.type
_entity_poly.pdbx_seq_one_letter_code
_entity_poly.pdbx_strand_id
1 'polypeptide(L)' 'DFIGWYLRENHKRTGISKWDAKNQYLAYHEGTGGFLRQSYRQKPWLMKVADKVNARAILYRRQLANCYTYPEL' A
#
# COMPACT_ATOMS: atom_id res chain seq x y z
N ASP A 1 -14.92 2.42 5.18
CA ASP A 1 -14.60 3.65 4.43
C ASP A 1 -14.24 3.32 2.97
N PHE A 2 -13.95 4.36 2.18
CA PHE A 2 -13.54 4.25 0.77
C PHE A 2 -12.24 3.46 0.58
N ILE A 3 -11.24 3.65 1.44
CA ILE A 3 -9.92 3.02 1.30
C ILE A 3 -10.05 1.49 1.46
N GLY A 4 -10.78 1.02 2.47
CA GLY A 4 -11.02 -0.41 2.67
C GLY A 4 -11.80 -1.07 1.52
N TRP A 5 -12.72 -0.34 0.88
CA TRP A 5 -13.37 -0.81 -0.35
C TRP A 5 -12.38 -0.89 -1.51
N TYR A 6 -11.61 0.18 -1.75
CA TYR A 6 -10.64 0.25 -2.85
C TYR A 6 -9.60 -0.86 -2.75
N LEU A 7 -9.01 -1.09 -1.57
CA LEU A 7 -8.01 -2.15 -1.38
C LEU A 7 -8.58 -3.55 -1.67
N ARG A 8 -9.84 -3.83 -1.30
CA ARG A 8 -10.50 -5.10 -1.63
C ARG A 8 -10.74 -5.25 -3.12
N GLU A 9 -11.25 -4.20 -3.77
CA GLU A 9 -11.53 -4.24 -5.20
C GLU A 9 -10.24 -4.35 -6.03
N ASN A 10 -9.23 -3.58 -5.66
CA ASN A 10 -7.93 -3.64 -6.31
C ASN A 10 -7.25 -4.99 -6.10
N HIS A 11 -7.35 -5.60 -4.91
CA HIS A 11 -6.88 -6.96 -4.66
C HIS A 11 -7.55 -7.98 -5.58
N LYS A 12 -8.89 -7.91 -5.75
CA LYS A 12 -9.61 -8.81 -6.66
C LYS A 12 -9.14 -8.69 -8.12
N ARG A 13 -8.83 -7.47 -8.57
CA ARG A 13 -8.45 -7.19 -9.96
C ARG A 13 -6.98 -7.48 -10.27
N THR A 14 -6.09 -7.31 -9.30
CA THR A 14 -4.63 -7.33 -9.52
C THR A 14 -3.91 -8.45 -8.79
N GLY A 15 -4.55 -9.08 -7.80
CA GLY A 15 -3.91 -10.01 -6.88
C GLY A 15 -3.02 -9.35 -5.83
N ILE A 16 -2.78 -8.03 -5.88
CA ILE A 16 -1.95 -7.32 -4.91
C ILE A 16 -2.51 -7.53 -3.51
N SER A 17 -1.70 -8.02 -2.58
CA SER A 17 -2.11 -8.18 -1.20
C SER A 17 -2.65 -6.87 -0.63
N LYS A 18 -3.72 -6.94 0.16
CA LYS A 18 -4.23 -5.78 0.91
C LYS A 18 -3.18 -5.18 1.87
N TRP A 19 -2.16 -5.96 2.21
CA TRP A 19 -1.08 -5.59 3.12
C TRP A 19 0.20 -5.12 2.43
N ASP A 20 0.22 -5.14 1.10
CA ASP A 20 1.33 -4.64 0.28
C ASP A 20 1.12 -3.15 -0.02
N ALA A 21 1.53 -2.31 0.92
CA ALA A 21 1.31 -0.87 0.84
C ALA A 21 1.99 -0.23 -0.39
N LYS A 22 3.15 -0.74 -0.81
CA LYS A 22 3.88 -0.23 -1.97
C LYS A 22 3.05 -0.41 -3.25
N ASN A 23 2.64 -1.63 -3.52
CA ASN A 23 1.93 -1.93 -4.77
C ASN A 23 0.50 -1.42 -4.75
N GLN A 24 -0.15 -1.35 -3.58
CA GLN A 24 -1.45 -0.67 -3.45
C GLN A 24 -1.34 0.83 -3.75
N TYR A 25 -0.28 1.49 -3.29
CA TYR A 25 -0.03 2.89 -3.61
C TYR A 25 0.23 3.12 -5.11
N LEU A 26 1.07 2.27 -5.73
CA LEU A 26 1.33 2.34 -7.17
C LEU A 26 0.05 2.13 -8.00
N ALA A 27 -0.80 1.18 -7.59
CA ALA A 27 -2.09 0.94 -8.25
C ALA A 27 -3.10 2.07 -8.04
N TYR A 28 -3.07 2.73 -6.89
CA TYR A 28 -3.89 3.90 -6.65
C TYR A 28 -3.46 5.08 -7.54
N HIS A 29 -2.15 5.31 -7.65
CA HIS A 29 -1.61 6.41 -8.44
C HIS A 29 -1.78 6.22 -9.96
N GLU A 30 -1.48 5.02 -10.46
CA GLU A 30 -1.54 4.73 -11.91
C GLU A 30 -2.95 4.30 -12.37
N GLY A 31 -3.85 4.03 -11.43
CA GLY A 31 -5.02 3.20 -11.66
C GLY A 31 -4.65 1.72 -11.90
N THR A 32 -5.65 0.83 -11.78
CA THR A 32 -5.47 -0.62 -11.93
C THR A 32 -4.84 -0.99 -13.28
N GLY A 33 -5.31 -0.42 -14.40
CA GLY A 33 -4.79 -0.71 -15.73
C GLY A 33 -3.36 -0.20 -15.95
N GLY A 34 -3.02 0.99 -15.44
CA GLY A 34 -1.66 1.52 -15.51
C GLY A 34 -0.68 0.68 -14.70
N PHE A 35 -1.08 0.27 -13.49
CA PHE A 35 -0.29 -0.63 -12.66
C PHE A 35 -0.02 -1.99 -13.32
N LEU A 36 -1.04 -2.63 -13.91
CA LEU A 36 -0.89 -3.91 -14.61
C LEU A 36 0.04 -3.78 -15.83
N ARG A 37 0.02 -2.63 -16.52
CA ARG A 37 0.97 -2.30 -17.59
C ARG A 37 2.33 -1.81 -17.08
N GLN A 38 2.51 -1.72 -15.77
CA GLN A 38 3.74 -1.29 -15.10
C GLN A 38 4.23 0.12 -15.50
N SER A 39 3.31 1.04 -15.81
CA SER A 39 3.66 2.41 -16.23
C SER A 39 4.45 3.20 -15.18
N TYR A 40 4.33 2.83 -13.90
CA TYR A 40 5.14 3.38 -12.81
C TYR A 40 6.65 3.18 -12.99
N ARG A 41 7.09 2.18 -13.78
CA ARG A 41 8.53 1.92 -14.00
C ARG A 41 9.22 3.06 -14.75
N GLN A 42 8.45 3.84 -15.53
CA GLN A 42 8.94 5.01 -16.25
C GLN A 42 8.95 6.27 -15.37
N LYS A 43 8.54 6.17 -14.10
CA LYS A 43 8.44 7.28 -13.15
C LYS A 43 9.33 7.00 -11.92
N PRO A 44 10.65 7.22 -12.00
CA PRO A 44 11.56 6.96 -10.88
C PRO A 44 11.18 7.70 -9.59
N TRP A 45 10.61 8.90 -9.71
CA TRP A 45 10.12 9.66 -8.57
C TRP A 45 8.97 8.94 -7.85
N LEU A 46 8.06 8.30 -8.59
CA LEU A 46 6.91 7.61 -8.04
C LEU A 46 7.34 6.35 -7.29
N MET A 47 8.31 5.61 -7.83
CA MET A 47 8.91 4.46 -7.16
C MET A 47 9.51 4.85 -5.80
N LYS A 48 10.26 5.96 -5.75
CA LYS A 48 10.83 6.49 -4.49
C LYS A 48 9.73 6.85 -3.47
N VAL A 49 8.61 7.42 -3.92
CA VAL A 49 7.48 7.73 -3.02
C VAL A 49 6.81 6.45 -2.53
N ALA A 50 6.58 5.47 -3.41
CA ALA A 50 6.00 4.18 -3.04
C ALA A 50 6.85 3.44 -1.99
N ASP A 51 8.17 3.54 -2.09
CA ASP A 51 9.09 3.00 -1.07
C ASP A 51 8.94 3.70 0.27
N LYS A 52 8.79 5.04 0.29
CA LYS A 52 8.53 5.81 1.52
C LYS A 52 7.19 5.42 2.15
N VAL A 53 6.15 5.23 1.34
CA VAL A 53 4.83 4.77 1.81
C VAL A 53 4.95 3.39 2.47
N ASN A 54 5.69 2.47 1.86
CA ASN A 54 5.91 1.15 2.43
C ASN A 54 6.67 1.19 3.76
N ALA A 55 7.74 1.99 3.84
CA ALA A 55 8.50 2.18 5.07
C ALA A 55 7.60 2.71 6.21
N ARG A 56 6.72 3.67 5.90
CA ARG A 56 5.75 4.21 6.85
C ARG A 56 4.71 3.18 7.30
N ALA A 57 4.20 2.37 6.38
CA ALA A 57 3.26 1.29 6.70
C ALA A 57 3.89 0.25 7.66
N ILE A 58 5.17 -0.09 7.45
CA ILE A 58 5.90 -0.99 8.35
C ILE A 58 6.08 -0.35 9.74
N LEU A 59 6.47 0.92 9.79
CA LEU A 59 6.60 1.65 11.06
C LEU A 59 5.29 1.64 11.84
N TYR A 60 4.17 1.99 11.21
CA TYR A 60 2.86 2.03 11.87
C TYR A 60 2.40 0.64 12.30
N ARG A 61 2.67 -0.41 11.53
CA ARG A 61 2.39 -1.79 11.95
C ARG A 61 3.14 -2.16 13.23
N ARG A 62 4.42 -1.77 13.34
CA ARG A 62 5.23 -2.00 14.54
C ARG A 62 4.70 -1.21 15.74
N GLN A 63 4.42 0.08 15.55
CA GLN A 63 3.85 0.93 16.60
C GLN A 63 2.52 0.39 17.12
N LEU A 64 1.64 -0.02 16.20
CA LEU A 64 0.34 -0.59 16.56
C LEU A 64 0.50 -1.92 17.32
N ALA A 65 1.41 -2.80 16.90
CA ALA A 65 1.70 -4.03 17.64
C ALA A 65 2.19 -3.76 19.06
N ASN A 66 3.01 -2.71 19.25
CA ASN A 66 3.46 -2.30 20.58
C ASN A 66 2.29 -1.79 21.45
N CYS A 67 1.34 -1.04 20.89
CA CYS A 67 0.14 -0.61 21.64
C CYS A 67 -0.67 -1.80 22.16
N TYR A 68 -0.75 -2.90 21.41
CA TYR A 68 -1.49 -4.10 21.84
C TYR A 68 -0.70 -5.03 22.77
N THR A 69 0.62 -4.83 22.90
CA THR A 69 1.47 -5.65 23.78
C THR A 69 1.47 -5.14 25.22
N TYR A 70 1.02 -3.90 25.46
CA TYR A 70 0.83 -3.32 26.79
C TYR A 70 -0.67 -3.06 27.07
N PRO A 71 -1.44 -4.07 27.50
CA PRO A 71 -2.86 -3.91 27.79
C PRO A 71 -3.16 -3.18 29.12
N GLU A 72 -2.14 -2.77 29.89
CA GLU A 72 -2.27 -2.13 31.22
C GLU A 72 -1.80 -0.67 31.25
N LEU A 73 -2.12 0.09 30.19
CA LEU A 73 -2.42 1.52 30.32
C LEU A 73 -3.93 1.71 30.14
#